data_AF-A0A547E8C0-F1
#
_entry.id   AF-A0A547E8C0-F1
#
_cell.length_a   1.000
_cell.length_b   1.000
_cell.length_c   1.000
_cell.angle_alpha   90.00
_cell.angle_beta   90.00
_cell.angle_gamma   90.00
#
_symmetry.space_group_name_H-M   'P 1'
#
loop_
_entity.id
_entity.type
_entity.pdbx_description
1 polymer ?
#
loop_
_entity_poly.entity_id
_entity_poly.type
_entity_poly.pdbx_seq_one_letter_code
_entity_poly.pdbx_strand_id
1 'polypeptide(L)'
;MQLTFNDFQNYYNGKGDLTMFSFYGKKTWENGIYVGIDGSIGRANNKLSHQSQTIKLARNVYSLGLTVGKTLEVASFNLQPSFGMRYHHLTSANAQLENTKFETDRVDLLAIQAGLALNKTFIFNELKVKPELGSYFVDASHGTLKTKLNEFSLNQNIGRYFKQEVGITLHYKGVSSSVHAGFTKGNTLQEQKFISLKVGYEW
;
A
#
# COMPACT_ATOMS: atom_id res chain seq x y z
N MET A 1 9.04 -35.30 4.81
CA MET A 1 9.83 -34.64 3.76
C MET A 1 9.51 -33.15 3.85
N GLN A 2 10.46 -32.36 4.33
CA GLN A 2 10.27 -30.97 4.74
C GLN A 2 10.68 -30.09 3.57
N LEU A 3 9.71 -29.52 2.84
CA LEU A 3 10.00 -28.61 1.74
C LEU A 3 10.41 -27.25 2.31
N THR A 4 11.68 -26.92 2.15
CA THR A 4 12.25 -25.60 2.47
C THR A 4 11.64 -24.53 1.56
N PHE A 5 11.43 -23.34 2.12
CA PHE A 5 10.85 -22.14 1.47
C PHE A 5 11.53 -21.72 0.15
N ASN A 6 12.71 -22.28 -0.15
CA ASN A 6 13.47 -22.05 -1.38
C ASN A 6 12.96 -22.81 -2.61
N ASP A 7 12.27 -23.96 -2.45
CA ASP A 7 11.88 -24.78 -3.60
C ASP A 7 10.61 -24.29 -4.32
N PHE A 8 9.86 -23.36 -3.72
CA PHE A 8 8.62 -22.82 -4.31
C PHE A 8 8.86 -21.67 -5.32
N GLN A 9 10.00 -20.97 -5.27
CA GLN A 9 10.28 -19.87 -6.21
C GLN A 9 10.69 -20.33 -7.61
N ASN A 10 11.13 -21.60 -7.77
CA ASN A 10 11.64 -22.10 -9.05
C ASN A 10 10.58 -22.68 -9.99
N TYR A 11 9.30 -22.80 -9.58
CA TYR A 11 8.29 -23.53 -10.38
C TYR A 11 6.99 -22.75 -10.70
N TYR A 12 6.79 -21.55 -10.15
CA TYR A 12 5.57 -20.76 -10.37
C TYR A 12 5.90 -19.32 -10.76
N ASN A 13 5.71 -18.98 -12.03
CA ASN A 13 5.78 -17.59 -12.51
C ASN A 13 4.35 -17.04 -12.61
N GLY A 14 3.98 -16.15 -11.69
CA GLY A 14 2.66 -15.52 -11.65
C GLY A 14 2.73 -14.07 -12.15
N LYS A 15 1.90 -13.72 -13.15
CA LYS A 15 1.68 -12.31 -13.54
C LYS A 15 0.34 -11.86 -12.97
N GLY A 16 0.35 -10.78 -12.20
CA GLY A 16 -0.83 -10.18 -11.60
C GLY A 16 -1.03 -8.75 -12.10
N ASP A 17 -2.23 -8.46 -12.63
CA ASP A 17 -2.65 -7.13 -13.04
C ASP A 17 -3.68 -6.60 -12.03
N LEU A 18 -3.50 -5.40 -11.49
CA LEU A 18 -4.44 -4.76 -10.57
C LEU A 18 -4.89 -3.42 -11.14
N THR A 19 -6.19 -3.29 -11.41
CA THR A 19 -6.80 -2.02 -11.82
C THR A 19 -7.69 -1.52 -10.70
N MET A 20 -7.52 -0.27 -10.27
CA MET A 20 -8.27 0.31 -9.16
C MET A 20 -8.74 1.73 -9.47
N PHE A 21 -9.93 2.06 -9.00
CA PHE A 21 -10.43 3.41 -8.84
C PHE A 21 -10.30 3.81 -7.37
N SER A 22 -9.68 4.95 -7.11
CA SER A 22 -9.42 5.44 -5.75
C SER A 22 -9.91 6.86 -5.57
N PHE A 23 -10.45 7.15 -4.39
CA PHE A 23 -10.81 8.49 -3.96
C PHE A 23 -10.07 8.83 -2.66
N TYR A 24 -9.82 10.12 -2.46
CA TYR A 24 -9.14 10.64 -1.28
C TYR A 24 -9.68 12.03 -0.94
N GLY A 25 -9.83 12.29 0.36
CA GLY A 25 -10.13 13.61 0.90
C GLY A 25 -9.28 13.89 2.13
N LYS A 26 -8.78 15.12 2.24
CA LYS A 26 -8.07 15.59 3.45
C LYS A 26 -8.61 16.93 3.88
N LYS A 27 -8.92 17.06 5.16
CA LYS A 27 -9.20 18.32 5.82
C LYS A 27 -8.08 18.65 6.80
N THR A 28 -7.54 19.85 6.69
CA THR A 28 -6.56 20.40 7.65
C THR A 28 -7.21 21.58 8.35
N TRP A 29 -7.10 21.63 9.67
CA TRP A 29 -7.55 22.75 10.50
C TRP A 29 -6.40 23.71 10.79
N GLU A 30 -6.73 24.95 11.17
CA GLU A 30 -5.73 26.02 11.45
C GLU A 30 -4.74 25.64 12.55
N ASN A 31 -5.17 24.82 13.52
CA ASN A 31 -4.31 24.32 14.60
C ASN A 31 -3.33 23.21 14.16
N GLY A 32 -3.20 22.96 12.85
CA GLY A 32 -2.28 22.00 12.26
C GLY A 32 -2.77 20.55 12.29
N ILE A 33 -3.91 20.25 12.92
CA ILE A 33 -4.53 18.92 12.87
C ILE A 33 -5.01 18.67 11.43
N TYR A 34 -4.90 17.42 10.98
CA TYR A 34 -5.54 16.99 9.75
C TYR A 34 -6.18 15.62 9.89
N VAL A 35 -7.24 15.41 9.11
CA VAL A 35 -7.92 14.13 8.95
C VAL A 35 -8.01 13.83 7.46
N GLY A 36 -7.59 12.64 7.09
CA GLY A 36 -7.68 12.10 5.74
C GLY A 36 -8.57 10.87 5.71
N ILE A 37 -9.37 10.76 4.65
CA ILE A 37 -10.10 9.55 4.30
C ILE A 37 -9.69 9.12 2.90
N ASP A 38 -9.53 7.82 2.70
CA ASP A 38 -9.32 7.24 1.37
C ASP A 38 -10.19 6.02 1.17
N GLY A 39 -10.51 5.74 -0.07
CA GLY A 39 -11.14 4.49 -0.44
C GLY A 39 -10.74 4.06 -1.84
N SER A 40 -10.76 2.76 -2.07
CA SER A 40 -10.47 2.22 -3.39
C SER A 40 -11.34 1.00 -3.70
N ILE A 41 -11.69 0.87 -4.97
CA ILE A 41 -12.39 -0.29 -5.52
C ILE A 41 -11.63 -0.73 -6.77
N GLY A 42 -11.42 -2.03 -6.93
CA GLY A 42 -10.63 -2.52 -8.05
C GLY A 42 -10.75 -4.00 -8.30
N ARG A 43 -10.04 -4.46 -9.32
CA ARG A 43 -10.00 -5.85 -9.76
C ARG A 43 -8.56 -6.31 -9.93
N ALA A 44 -8.20 -7.36 -9.21
CA ALA A 44 -6.94 -8.08 -9.31
C ALA A 44 -7.13 -9.31 -10.20
N ASN A 45 -6.40 -9.38 -11.30
CA ASN A 45 -6.37 -10.52 -12.22
C ASN A 45 -5.01 -11.21 -12.11
N ASN A 46 -4.97 -12.43 -11.58
CA ASN A 46 -3.76 -13.23 -11.46
C ASN A 46 -3.79 -14.36 -12.50
N LYS A 47 -2.69 -14.50 -13.24
CA LYS A 47 -2.43 -15.66 -14.11
C LYS A 47 -1.36 -16.51 -13.46
N LEU A 48 -1.72 -17.71 -13.00
CA LEU A 48 -0.75 -18.73 -12.61
C LEU A 48 -0.60 -19.74 -13.75
N SER A 49 0.61 -19.90 -14.28
CA SER A 49 0.90 -20.90 -15.29
C SER A 49 1.67 -22.06 -14.66
N HIS A 50 1.12 -23.27 -14.76
CA HIS A 50 1.81 -24.51 -14.40
C HIS A 50 1.79 -25.48 -15.59
N GLN A 51 2.97 -25.84 -16.11
CA GLN A 51 3.23 -26.92 -17.08
C GLN A 51 2.12 -27.19 -18.12
N SER A 52 1.62 -26.13 -18.79
CA SER A 52 0.57 -26.12 -19.85
C SER A 52 -0.86 -25.69 -19.44
N GLN A 53 -1.14 -25.39 -18.18
CA GLN A 53 -2.46 -24.89 -17.72
C GLN A 53 -2.34 -23.48 -17.14
N THR A 54 -3.10 -22.52 -17.70
CA THR A 54 -3.17 -21.13 -17.23
C THR A 54 -4.42 -20.93 -16.37
N ILE A 55 -4.23 -20.79 -15.07
CA ILE A 55 -5.30 -20.48 -14.12
C ILE A 55 -5.48 -18.96 -14.06
N LYS A 56 -6.67 -18.48 -14.45
CA LYS A 56 -7.06 -17.07 -14.32
C LYS A 56 -7.90 -16.90 -13.06
N LEU A 57 -7.36 -16.16 -12.08
CA LEU A 57 -8.06 -15.80 -10.85
C LEU A 57 -8.38 -14.31 -10.89
N ALA A 58 -9.66 -13.95 -10.89
CA ALA A 58 -10.10 -12.56 -10.83
C ALA A 58 -10.77 -12.28 -9.47
N ARG A 59 -10.23 -11.34 -8.69
CA ARG A 59 -10.78 -10.92 -7.39
C ARG A 59 -11.11 -9.44 -7.40
N ASN A 60 -12.20 -9.04 -6.77
CA ASN A 60 -12.48 -7.64 -6.49
C ASN A 60 -11.79 -7.24 -5.19
N VAL A 61 -11.24 -6.04 -5.14
CA VAL A 61 -10.51 -5.46 -4.02
C VAL A 61 -11.22 -4.19 -3.61
N TYR A 62 -11.58 -4.08 -2.34
CA TYR A 62 -12.14 -2.87 -1.73
C TYR A 62 -11.21 -2.44 -0.60
N SER A 63 -10.99 -1.15 -0.45
CA SER A 63 -10.31 -0.61 0.74
C SER A 63 -10.95 0.67 1.23
N LEU A 64 -10.87 0.89 2.53
CA LEU A 64 -11.26 2.13 3.19
C LEU A 64 -10.22 2.49 4.25
N GLY A 65 -9.79 3.74 4.26
CA GLY A 65 -8.75 4.25 5.13
C GLY A 65 -9.18 5.51 5.85
N LEU A 66 -8.73 5.63 7.10
CA LEU A 66 -8.83 6.83 7.93
C LEU A 66 -7.43 7.15 8.47
N THR A 67 -7.01 8.40 8.35
CA THR A 67 -5.74 8.90 8.90
C THR A 67 -5.98 10.19 9.66
N VAL A 68 -5.36 10.34 10.82
CA VAL A 68 -5.30 11.57 11.59
C VAL A 68 -3.83 11.94 11.82
N GLY A 69 -3.52 13.22 11.84
CA GLY A 69 -2.19 13.67 12.21
C GLY A 69 -2.19 15.13 12.66
N LYS A 70 -1.01 15.59 13.07
CA LYS A 70 -0.83 16.98 13.52
C LYS A 70 0.49 17.51 12.99
N THR A 71 0.47 18.72 12.44
CA THR A 71 1.68 19.45 12.10
C THR A 71 2.15 20.24 13.30
N LEU A 72 3.39 20.02 13.71
CA LEU A 72 4.08 20.70 14.79
C LEU A 72 5.27 21.45 14.19
N GLU A 73 5.34 22.75 14.42
CA GLU A 73 6.52 23.53 14.01
C GLU A 73 7.59 23.44 15.09
N VAL A 74 8.75 22.88 14.73
CA VAL A 74 9.88 22.64 15.64
C VAL A 74 11.17 23.07 14.94
N ALA A 75 11.90 24.04 15.51
CA ALA A 75 13.19 24.49 15.01
C ALA A 75 13.21 24.82 13.49
N SER A 76 12.16 25.49 13.00
CA SER A 76 11.96 25.82 11.56
C SER A 76 11.68 24.62 10.64
N PHE A 77 11.30 23.47 11.18
CA PHE A 77 10.82 22.30 10.46
C PHE A 77 9.39 21.96 10.88
N ASN A 78 8.65 21.32 9.98
CA ASN A 78 7.35 20.77 10.28
C ASN A 78 7.50 19.28 10.61
N LEU A 79 7.26 18.93 11.87
CA LEU A 79 7.14 17.55 12.31
C LEU A 79 5.69 17.11 12.26
N GLN A 80 5.41 15.96 11.65
CA GLN A 80 4.07 15.47 11.38
C GLN A 80 3.90 14.04 11.89
N PRO A 81 3.64 13.84 13.19
CA PRO A 81 3.11 12.58 13.68
C PRO A 81 1.73 12.30 13.07
N SER A 82 1.49 11.03 12.74
CA SER A 82 0.25 10.54 12.15
C SER A 82 -0.09 9.14 12.65
N PHE A 83 -1.39 8.86 12.68
CA PHE A 83 -1.93 7.55 12.97
C PHE A 83 -3.05 7.26 11.99
N GLY A 84 -3.15 6.04 11.51
CA GLY A 84 -4.19 5.65 10.57
C GLY A 84 -4.56 4.19 10.67
N MET A 85 -5.69 3.86 10.08
CA MET A 85 -6.12 2.50 9.87
C MET A 85 -6.64 2.35 8.46
N ARG A 86 -6.39 1.20 7.84
CA ARG A 86 -6.92 0.85 6.53
C ARG A 86 -7.48 -0.56 6.58
N TYR A 87 -8.74 -0.69 6.22
CA TYR A 87 -9.40 -1.95 6.04
C TYR A 87 -9.37 -2.34 4.56
N HIS A 88 -9.03 -3.59 4.27
CA HIS A 88 -9.08 -4.17 2.94
C HIS A 88 -10.01 -5.38 2.93
N HIS A 89 -10.88 -5.44 1.93
CA HIS A 89 -11.77 -6.55 1.68
C HIS A 89 -11.50 -7.09 0.27
N LEU A 90 -11.07 -8.34 0.17
CA LEU A 90 -10.88 -9.04 -1.10
C LEU A 90 -11.97 -10.09 -1.25
N THR A 91 -12.70 -10.02 -2.36
CA THR A 91 -13.77 -10.99 -2.64
C THR A 91 -13.19 -12.36 -2.99
N SER A 92 -13.98 -13.40 -2.76
CA SER A 92 -13.66 -14.74 -3.24
C SER A 92 -13.52 -14.75 -4.77
N ALA A 93 -12.63 -15.62 -5.26
CA ALA A 93 -12.54 -15.96 -6.68
C ALA A 93 -12.78 -17.47 -6.82
N ASN A 94 -13.67 -17.82 -7.74
CA ASN A 94 -13.93 -19.18 -8.14
C ASN A 94 -13.32 -19.38 -9.53
N ALA A 95 -12.33 -20.26 -9.64
CA ALA A 95 -11.81 -20.71 -10.94
C ALA A 95 -12.01 -22.22 -11.04
N GLN A 96 -12.69 -22.67 -12.10
CA GLN A 96 -12.90 -24.08 -12.40
C GLN A 96 -11.85 -24.50 -13.42
N LEU A 97 -11.02 -25.49 -13.09
CA LEU A 97 -10.36 -26.32 -14.08
C LEU A 97 -10.99 -27.71 -14.07
N GLU A 98 -10.92 -28.38 -15.21
CA GLU A 98 -11.69 -29.56 -15.64
C GLU A 98 -12.01 -30.61 -14.56
N ASN A 99 -11.17 -30.80 -13.53
CA ASN A 99 -11.46 -31.64 -12.35
C ASN A 99 -11.04 -31.05 -10.98
N THR A 100 -10.67 -29.76 -10.89
CA THR A 100 -10.21 -29.13 -9.63
C THR A 100 -10.86 -27.76 -9.44
N LYS A 101 -11.67 -27.60 -8.39
CA LYS A 101 -12.25 -26.32 -7.96
C LYS A 101 -11.20 -25.51 -7.20
N PHE A 102 -10.81 -24.36 -7.73
CA PHE A 102 -10.05 -23.36 -6.99
C PHE A 102 -11.03 -22.36 -6.39
N GLU A 103 -11.36 -22.54 -5.11
CA GLU A 103 -12.09 -21.56 -4.31
C GLU A 103 -11.08 -20.81 -3.45
N THR A 104 -10.91 -19.51 -3.67
CA THR A 104 -10.25 -18.70 -2.65
C THR A 104 -11.29 -18.04 -1.76
N ASP A 105 -11.19 -18.32 -0.45
CA ASP A 105 -11.97 -17.66 0.59
C ASP A 105 -11.80 -16.14 0.58
N ARG A 106 -12.84 -15.46 1.05
CA ARG A 106 -12.87 -14.02 1.33
C ARG A 106 -11.74 -13.67 2.30
N VAL A 107 -11.10 -12.53 2.06
CA VAL A 107 -10.07 -12.01 2.96
C VAL A 107 -10.44 -10.62 3.44
N ASP A 108 -10.45 -10.47 4.76
CA ASP A 108 -10.59 -9.21 5.47
C ASP A 108 -9.28 -8.89 6.21
N LEU A 109 -8.71 -7.71 5.98
CA LEU A 109 -7.44 -7.28 6.55
C LEU A 109 -7.59 -5.90 7.16
N LEU A 110 -7.19 -5.76 8.42
CA LEU A 110 -7.03 -4.46 9.06
C LEU A 110 -5.55 -4.16 9.21
N ALA A 111 -5.11 -3.07 8.61
CA ALA A 111 -3.77 -2.52 8.77
C ALA A 111 -3.84 -1.26 9.64
N ILE A 112 -3.05 -1.22 10.71
CA ILE A 112 -2.88 -0.05 11.57
C ILE A 112 -1.53 0.58 11.25
N GLN A 113 -1.48 1.89 11.10
CA GLN A 113 -0.29 2.65 10.73
C GLN A 113 0.01 3.73 11.78
N ALA A 114 1.27 3.83 12.17
CA ALA A 114 1.82 4.99 12.86
C ALA A 114 2.93 5.59 12.00
N GLY A 115 2.94 6.91 11.84
CA GLY A 115 3.87 7.61 10.96
C GLY A 115 4.47 8.84 11.58
N LEU A 116 5.68 9.17 11.17
CA LEU A 116 6.34 10.42 11.48
C LEU A 116 6.97 10.97 10.20
N ALA A 117 6.55 12.16 9.79
CA ALA A 117 7.14 12.88 8.68
C ALA A 117 7.79 14.18 9.13
N LEU A 118 8.85 14.59 8.44
CA LEU A 118 9.56 15.85 8.64
C LEU A 118 9.65 16.55 7.28
N ASN A 119 9.23 17.81 7.22
CA ASN A 119 9.38 18.61 6.00
C ASN A 119 9.74 20.06 6.31
N LYS A 120 10.21 20.78 5.28
CA LYS A 120 10.44 22.22 5.34
C LYS A 120 10.13 22.83 3.99
N THR A 121 9.44 23.96 3.97
CA THR A 121 9.17 24.67 2.71
C THR A 121 10.13 25.84 2.58
N PHE A 122 10.92 25.83 1.52
CA PHE A 122 11.76 26.95 1.10
C PHE A 122 11.03 27.72 0.00
N ILE A 123 11.05 29.05 0.08
CA ILE A 123 10.37 29.92 -0.88
C ILE A 123 11.44 30.74 -1.61
N PHE A 124 11.50 30.59 -2.92
CA PHE A 124 12.38 31.31 -3.84
C PHE A 124 11.51 32.04 -4.87
N ASN A 125 11.12 33.28 -4.56
CA ASN A 125 10.14 34.04 -5.34
C ASN A 125 8.83 33.24 -5.53
N GLU A 126 8.54 32.82 -6.76
CA GLU A 126 7.34 32.08 -7.13
C GLU A 126 7.51 30.54 -6.98
N LEU A 127 8.73 30.06 -6.73
CA LEU A 127 9.05 28.64 -6.57
C LEU A 127 9.04 28.26 -5.09
N LYS A 128 8.22 27.28 -4.70
CA LYS A 128 8.31 26.63 -3.38
C LYS A 128 8.96 25.27 -3.53
N VAL A 129 9.98 25.00 -2.72
CA VAL A 129 10.69 23.73 -2.66
C VAL A 129 10.47 23.11 -1.30
N LYS A 130 9.93 21.89 -1.26
CA LYS A 130 9.60 21.20 -0.03
C LYS A 130 10.24 19.81 0.01
N PRO A 131 11.46 19.67 0.56
CA PRO A 131 11.98 18.36 0.95
C PRO A 131 11.15 17.74 2.07
N GLU A 132 11.03 16.41 2.04
CA GLU A 132 10.26 15.61 2.98
C GLU A 132 10.99 14.29 3.28
N LEU A 133 10.94 13.86 4.54
CA LEU A 133 11.39 12.56 5.02
C LEU A 133 10.21 11.95 5.80
N GLY A 134 9.89 10.70 5.54
CA GLY A 134 8.81 9.97 6.20
C GLY A 134 9.25 8.60 6.68
N SER A 135 8.83 8.22 7.88
CA SER A 135 8.96 6.87 8.41
C SER A 135 7.61 6.41 8.94
N TYR A 136 7.18 5.21 8.52
CA TYR A 136 5.89 4.67 8.85
C TYR A 136 6.03 3.22 9.30
N PHE A 137 5.45 2.90 10.43
CA PHE A 137 5.26 1.54 10.89
C PHE A 137 3.84 1.10 10.56
N VAL A 138 3.69 -0.07 9.94
CA VAL A 138 2.39 -0.66 9.64
C VAL A 138 2.31 -2.04 10.28
N ASP A 139 1.28 -2.23 11.09
CA ASP A 139 0.89 -3.51 11.63
C ASP A 139 -0.35 -4.03 10.88
N ALA A 140 -0.13 -5.02 10.01
CA ALA A 140 -1.19 -5.77 9.34
C ALA A 140 -1.29 -7.22 9.89
N SER A 141 -0.67 -7.51 11.04
CA SER A 141 -0.62 -8.86 11.63
C SER A 141 -1.96 -9.37 12.13
N HIS A 142 -2.93 -8.46 12.31
CA HIS A 142 -4.32 -8.81 12.65
C HIS A 142 -5.09 -9.42 11.47
N GLY A 143 -4.58 -9.30 10.25
CA GLY A 143 -5.17 -9.89 9.05
C GLY A 143 -4.50 -11.22 8.67
N THR A 144 -5.25 -12.32 8.72
CA THR A 144 -4.79 -13.61 8.18
C THR A 144 -5.30 -13.78 6.76
N LEU A 145 -4.42 -13.85 5.75
CA LEU A 145 -4.80 -14.33 4.42
C LEU A 145 -5.04 -15.83 4.53
N LYS A 146 -6.29 -16.26 4.73
CA LYS A 146 -6.65 -17.68 4.67
C LYS A 146 -7.01 -18.00 3.22
N THR A 147 -6.11 -18.68 2.50
CA THR A 147 -6.41 -19.22 1.17
C THR A 147 -6.56 -20.73 1.31
N LYS A 148 -7.78 -21.27 1.22
CA LYS A 148 -7.98 -22.71 1.09
C LYS A 148 -7.71 -23.16 -0.35
N LEU A 149 -6.98 -24.25 -0.52
CA LEU A 149 -6.67 -24.94 -1.76
C LEU A 149 -7.01 -26.43 -1.53
N ASN A 150 -8.22 -26.87 -1.86
CA ASN A 150 -8.75 -28.18 -1.47
C ASN A 150 -8.62 -28.45 0.05
N GLU A 151 -7.82 -29.44 0.45
CA GLU A 151 -7.51 -29.80 1.85
C GLU A 151 -6.39 -28.94 2.48
N PHE A 152 -5.75 -28.05 1.71
CA PHE A 152 -4.64 -27.23 2.18
C PHE A 152 -5.10 -25.80 2.50
N SER A 153 -5.06 -25.40 3.76
CA SER A 153 -5.20 -24.00 4.16
C SER A 153 -3.84 -23.31 4.14
N LEU A 154 -3.60 -22.44 3.16
CA LEU A 154 -2.48 -21.51 3.18
C LEU A 154 -2.86 -20.29 4.04
N ASN A 155 -2.36 -20.25 5.27
CA ASN A 155 -2.47 -19.08 6.14
C ASN A 155 -1.26 -18.18 5.89
N GLN A 156 -1.40 -17.15 5.07
CA GLN A 156 -0.34 -16.17 4.82
C GLN A 156 -0.52 -14.96 5.75
N ASN A 157 0.43 -14.78 6.67
CA ASN A 157 0.44 -13.66 7.60
C ASN A 157 1.10 -12.45 6.92
N ILE A 158 0.38 -11.34 6.76
CA ILE A 158 0.90 -10.12 6.12
C ILE A 158 1.89 -9.39 7.04
N GLY A 159 1.88 -9.71 8.33
CA GLY A 159 2.93 -9.30 9.28
C GLY A 159 3.02 -7.78 9.47
N ARG A 160 4.17 -7.36 9.98
CA ARG A 160 4.50 -5.96 10.27
C ARG A 160 5.58 -5.49 9.32
N TYR A 161 5.53 -4.22 8.92
CA TYR A 161 6.56 -3.64 8.08
C TYR A 161 6.80 -2.16 8.38
N PHE A 162 8.02 -1.72 8.09
CA PHE A 162 8.42 -0.33 8.06
C PHE A 162 8.48 0.16 6.62
N LYS A 163 7.97 1.36 6.37
CA LYS A 163 8.14 2.11 5.13
C LYS A 163 8.94 3.36 5.43
N GLN A 164 10.04 3.55 4.72
CA GLN A 164 10.85 4.76 4.78
C GLN A 164 10.86 5.42 3.43
N GLU A 165 10.67 6.73 3.38
CA GLU A 165 10.66 7.48 2.15
C GLU A 165 11.29 8.87 2.31
N VAL A 166 11.92 9.32 1.23
CA VAL A 166 12.42 10.69 1.07
C VAL A 166 11.82 11.26 -0.20
N GLY A 167 11.58 12.55 -0.23
CA GLY A 167 11.03 13.19 -1.41
C GLY A 167 11.29 14.68 -1.47
N ILE A 168 11.03 15.23 -2.64
CA ILE A 168 11.07 16.66 -2.90
C ILE A 168 9.82 17.03 -3.69
N THR A 169 9.13 18.08 -3.24
CA THR A 169 8.01 18.68 -3.97
C THR A 169 8.38 20.09 -4.42
N LEU A 170 8.12 20.39 -5.68
CA LEU A 170 8.26 21.70 -6.29
C LEU A 170 6.87 22.25 -6.60
N HIS A 171 6.60 23.49 -6.19
CA HIS A 171 5.40 24.22 -6.59
C HIS A 171 5.78 25.50 -7.31
N TYR A 172 5.26 25.69 -8.52
CA TYR A 172 5.49 26.88 -9.33
C TYR A 172 4.23 27.23 -10.14
N LYS A 173 3.69 28.44 -9.94
CA LYS A 173 2.52 28.97 -10.69
C LYS A 173 1.35 27.99 -10.84
N GLY A 174 0.91 27.40 -9.72
CA GLY A 174 -0.19 26.45 -9.69
C GLY A 174 0.19 25.01 -10.09
N VAL A 175 1.38 24.78 -10.66
CA VAL A 175 1.87 23.43 -10.95
C VAL A 175 2.62 22.88 -9.74
N SER A 176 2.25 21.68 -9.31
CA SER A 176 2.94 20.87 -8.29
C SER A 176 3.60 19.68 -8.97
N SER A 177 4.89 19.46 -8.72
CA SER A 177 5.61 18.24 -9.13
C SER A 177 6.33 17.65 -7.93
N SER A 178 6.16 16.35 -7.66
CA SER A 178 6.87 15.67 -6.58
C SER A 178 7.51 14.38 -7.04
N VAL A 179 8.68 14.11 -6.47
CA VAL A 179 9.42 12.86 -6.63
C VAL A 179 9.68 12.30 -5.25
N HIS A 180 9.35 11.04 -5.03
CA HIS A 180 9.67 10.32 -3.80
C HIS A 180 10.36 9.01 -4.13
N ALA A 181 11.29 8.60 -3.27
CA ALA A 181 11.91 7.31 -3.31
C ALA A 181 11.93 6.71 -1.91
N GLY A 182 11.85 5.39 -1.82
CA GLY A 182 11.80 4.75 -0.53
C GLY A 182 11.89 3.24 -0.62
N PHE A 183 11.75 2.63 0.54
CA PHE A 183 11.68 1.19 0.65
C PHE A 183 10.72 0.77 1.76
N THR A 184 10.20 -0.44 1.60
CA THR A 184 9.36 -1.11 2.59
C THR A 184 10.07 -2.39 3.00
N LYS A 185 10.22 -2.64 4.30
CA LYS A 185 10.85 -3.84 4.85
C LYS A 185 10.03 -4.37 6.01
N GLY A 186 9.69 -5.66 5.98
CA GLY A 186 8.87 -6.27 7.03
C GLY A 186 9.37 -7.63 7.47
N ASN A 187 8.68 -8.22 8.44
CA ASN A 187 9.03 -9.52 8.99
C ASN A 187 8.70 -10.66 8.02
N THR A 188 7.62 -10.49 7.24
CA THR A 188 7.16 -11.44 6.22
C THR A 188 7.21 -10.84 4.81
N LEU A 189 7.51 -9.55 4.72
CA LEU A 189 7.61 -8.81 3.46
C LEU A 189 9.09 -8.65 3.08
N GLN A 190 9.48 -9.19 1.92
CA GLN A 190 10.78 -8.90 1.32
C GLN A 190 10.93 -7.39 1.12
N GLU A 191 12.17 -6.89 1.23
CA GLU A 191 12.45 -5.49 0.98
C GLU A 191 12.00 -5.09 -0.44
N GLN A 192 11.13 -4.08 -0.52
CA GLN A 192 10.62 -3.54 -1.78
C GLN A 192 11.04 -2.08 -1.88
N LYS A 193 11.79 -1.75 -2.93
CA LYS A 193 12.19 -0.37 -3.24
C LYS A 193 11.18 0.22 -4.22
N PHE A 194 10.89 1.51 -4.07
CA PHE A 194 9.97 2.21 -4.95
C PHE A 194 10.47 3.61 -5.27
N ILE A 195 10.00 4.12 -6.41
CA ILE A 195 10.10 5.51 -6.81
C ILE A 195 8.71 5.94 -7.29
N SER A 196 8.28 7.14 -6.92
CA SER A 196 7.01 7.70 -7.33
C SER A 196 7.19 9.12 -7.86
N LEU A 197 6.40 9.43 -8.88
CA LEU A 197 6.34 10.73 -9.54
C LEU A 197 4.87 11.17 -9.50
N LYS A 198 4.62 12.39 -9.04
CA LYS A 198 3.27 12.99 -9.02
C LYS A 198 3.33 14.39 -9.59
N VAL A 199 2.42 14.69 -10.50
CA VAL A 199 2.23 16.03 -11.05
C VAL A 199 0.77 16.44 -10.81
N GLY A 200 0.55 17.69 -10.45
CA GLY A 200 -0.77 18.26 -10.21
C GLY A 200 -0.82 19.72 -10.63
N TYR A 201 -2.04 20.22 -10.84
CA TYR A 201 -2.31 21.61 -11.16
C TYR A 201 -3.43 22.12 -10.25
N GLU A 202 -3.22 23.28 -9.65
CA GLU A 202 -4.16 24.01 -8.81
C GLU A 202 -4.62 25.24 -9.60
N TRP A 203 -5.94 25.37 -9.79
CA TRP A 203 -6.60 26.46 -10.52
C TRP A 203 -7.36 27.39 -9.58
#